data_AF-A0A662B784-F1
#
_entry.id   AF-A0A662B784-F1
#
_cell.length_a   1.000
_cell.length_b   1.000
_cell.length_c   1.000
_cell.angle_alpha   90.00
_cell.angle_beta   90.00
_cell.angle_gamma   90.00
#
_symmetry.space_group_name_H-M   'P 1'
#
loop_
_entity.id
_entity.type
_entity.pdbx_description
1 polymer ?
#
loop_
_entity_poly.entity_id
_entity_poly.type
_entity_poly.pdbx_seq_one_letter_code
_entity_poly.pdbx_strand_id
1 'polypeptide(L)'
;MENKKSKNTWLWVLAVVLTFTIVIYQRATGPTYPTKGEVQLGTEEIGYKLLRSHNTGMDAPVEIEVEDETVTGKLTYKRYKSYDDWTTVDMERVGGKLQAKLPYQPPAGKIEYKISLYKDGQEFILTEEPVVIRFKGVVPAPVLVPHIFFMFISMLFGMRAGLEAIFKGHDGRFFVGVTLITLFVGGLILGPVVQKFAFGAYWTGWPIGHDLTDNKTAFTFIFWLIAWFVLRKNPANRVWPIVATIMMLAVYVIPHSVMGSEIDHTKTETPVEQTT
;
A
#
# COMPACT_ATOMS: atom_id res chain seq x y z
N MET A 1 -15.01 21.47 36.03
CA MET A 1 -15.62 20.78 34.86
C MET A 1 -15.02 21.23 33.54
N GLU A 2 -14.77 22.53 33.35
CA GLU A 2 -14.21 23.12 32.12
C GLU A 2 -12.85 22.52 31.71
N ASN A 3 -11.95 22.33 32.68
CA ASN A 3 -10.62 21.73 32.46
C ASN A 3 -10.68 20.27 31.96
N LYS A 4 -11.67 19.47 32.40
CA LYS A 4 -11.86 18.07 31.95
C LYS A 4 -12.40 17.99 30.52
N LYS A 5 -13.31 18.89 30.14
CA LYS A 5 -13.84 18.98 28.76
C LYS A 5 -12.77 19.49 27.79
N SER A 6 -11.99 20.50 28.19
CA SER A 6 -10.85 21.00 27.41
C SER A 6 -9.82 19.91 27.17
N LYS A 7 -9.42 19.17 28.23
CA LYS A 7 -8.51 18.03 28.10
C LYS A 7 -9.03 16.95 27.15
N ASN A 8 -10.30 16.55 27.26
CA ASN A 8 -10.87 15.54 26.35
C ASN A 8 -10.87 16.01 24.89
N THR A 9 -11.23 17.28 24.65
CA THR A 9 -11.21 17.88 23.31
C THR A 9 -9.81 17.87 22.73
N TRP A 10 -8.81 18.26 23.52
CA TRP A 10 -7.41 18.24 23.12
C TRP A 10 -6.91 16.82 22.78
N LEU A 11 -7.29 15.81 23.56
CA LEU A 11 -6.92 14.42 23.27
C LEU A 11 -7.53 13.91 21.96
N TRP A 12 -8.74 14.35 21.62
CA TRP A 12 -9.36 14.04 20.34
C TRP A 12 -8.65 14.75 19.18
N VAL A 13 -8.34 16.04 19.32
CA VAL A 13 -7.57 16.79 18.33
C VAL A 13 -6.22 16.11 18.08
N LEU A 14 -5.51 15.76 19.15
CA LEU A 14 -4.24 15.06 19.05
C LEU A 14 -4.38 13.69 18.37
N ALA A 15 -5.40 12.90 18.73
CA ALA A 15 -5.65 11.61 18.11
C ALA A 15 -5.89 11.76 16.59
N VAL A 16 -6.72 12.72 16.20
CA VAL A 16 -7.03 13.02 14.78
C VAL A 16 -5.77 13.41 14.02
N VAL A 17 -4.97 14.35 14.55
CA VAL A 17 -3.73 14.80 13.91
C VAL A 17 -2.76 13.63 13.74
N LEU A 18 -2.51 12.84 14.79
CA LEU A 18 -1.60 11.70 14.72
C LEU A 18 -2.08 10.64 13.72
N THR A 19 -3.38 10.32 13.74
CA THR A 19 -3.97 9.37 12.79
C THR A 19 -3.81 9.86 11.35
N PHE A 20 -4.12 11.13 11.05
CA PHE A 20 -3.96 11.67 9.70
C PHE A 20 -2.49 11.69 9.25
N THR A 21 -1.55 12.05 10.13
CA THR A 21 -0.12 11.99 9.83
C THR A 21 0.30 10.59 9.37
N ILE A 22 -0.15 9.54 10.07
CA ILE A 22 0.20 8.16 9.71
C ILE A 22 -0.52 7.75 8.41
N VAL A 23 -1.79 8.08 8.23
CA VAL A 23 -2.53 7.76 6.99
C VAL A 23 -1.86 8.40 5.77
N ILE A 24 -1.42 9.66 5.88
CA ILE A 24 -0.69 10.36 4.81
C ILE A 24 0.65 9.67 4.55
N TYR A 25 1.41 9.37 5.61
CA TYR A 25 2.69 8.65 5.50
C TYR A 25 2.53 7.28 4.82
N GLN A 26 1.52 6.50 5.20
CA GLN A 26 1.24 5.20 4.60
C GLN A 26 0.87 5.29 3.12
N ARG A 27 0.09 6.32 2.75
CA ARG A 27 -0.27 6.53 1.35
C ARG A 27 0.94 6.93 0.51
N ALA A 28 1.82 7.77 1.06
CA ALA A 28 3.02 8.24 0.37
C ALA A 28 4.09 7.14 0.22
N THR A 29 4.24 6.28 1.23
CA THR A 29 5.22 5.17 1.24
C THR A 29 4.68 3.87 0.67
N GLY A 30 3.40 3.83 0.28
CA GLY A 30 2.75 2.66 -0.25
C GLY A 30 3.32 2.23 -1.62
N PRO A 31 3.40 0.92 -1.91
CA PRO A 31 3.96 0.40 -3.15
C PRO A 31 3.11 0.70 -4.38
N THR A 32 1.90 1.24 -4.19
CA THR A 32 1.00 1.66 -5.26
C THR A 32 1.14 3.15 -5.61
N TYR A 33 1.89 3.92 -4.81
CA TYR A 33 2.11 5.35 -5.06
C TYR A 33 3.04 5.54 -6.26
N PRO A 34 2.64 6.24 -7.33
CA PRO A 34 3.44 6.37 -8.55
C PRO A 34 4.85 6.90 -8.28
N THR A 35 5.86 6.34 -8.97
CA THR A 35 7.21 6.88 -8.96
C THR A 35 7.20 8.17 -9.76
N LYS A 36 7.71 9.26 -9.18
CA LYS A 36 7.85 10.55 -9.84
C LYS A 36 9.31 10.96 -9.82
N GLY A 37 9.73 11.67 -10.84
CA GLY A 37 11.05 12.28 -10.92
C GLY A 37 11.11 13.20 -12.12
N GLU A 38 12.29 13.75 -12.31
CA GLU A 38 12.62 14.68 -13.38
C GLU A 38 13.89 14.17 -14.04
N VAL A 39 13.97 14.30 -15.36
CA VAL A 39 15.17 14.01 -16.14
C VAL A 39 15.53 15.24 -16.97
N GLN A 40 16.81 15.56 -17.03
CA GLN A 40 17.31 16.69 -17.81
C GLN A 40 17.71 16.23 -19.21
N LEU A 41 17.00 16.72 -20.24
CA LEU A 41 17.28 16.49 -21.65
C LEU A 41 17.88 17.76 -22.27
N GLY A 42 19.20 17.89 -22.14
CA GLY A 42 19.90 19.11 -22.52
C GLY A 42 19.52 20.28 -21.62
N THR A 43 18.79 21.26 -22.15
CA THR A 43 18.29 22.43 -21.40
C THR A 43 16.86 22.28 -20.90
N GLU A 44 16.15 21.24 -21.31
CA GLU A 44 14.75 20.98 -20.94
C GLU A 44 14.69 19.98 -19.78
N GLU A 45 13.76 20.21 -18.85
CA GLU A 45 13.49 19.33 -17.73
C GLU A 45 12.15 18.63 -17.94
N ILE A 46 12.17 17.31 -17.98
CA ILE A 46 10.99 16.50 -18.21
C ILE A 46 10.59 15.80 -16.92
N GLY A 47 9.47 16.24 -16.36
CA GLY A 47 8.81 15.57 -15.25
C GLY A 47 8.09 14.31 -15.72
N TYR A 48 8.23 13.20 -14.99
CA TYR A 48 7.57 11.95 -15.32
C TYR A 48 6.81 11.34 -14.12
N LYS A 49 5.82 10.50 -14.42
CA LYS A 49 5.02 9.78 -13.43
C LYS A 49 4.78 8.33 -13.87
N LEU A 50 5.45 7.41 -13.22
CA LEU A 50 5.44 5.99 -13.55
C LEU A 50 4.48 5.21 -12.64
N LEU A 51 3.57 4.45 -13.25
CA LEU A 51 2.56 3.68 -12.53
C LEU A 51 3.18 2.51 -11.77
N ARG A 52 2.73 2.29 -10.53
CA ARG A 52 3.11 1.11 -9.72
C ARG A 52 1.94 0.18 -9.40
N SER A 53 0.74 0.53 -9.84
CA SER A 53 -0.41 -0.36 -9.79
C SER A 53 -1.35 -0.13 -10.96
N HIS A 54 -1.93 -1.21 -11.48
CA HIS A 54 -2.98 -1.16 -12.49
C HIS A 54 -4.03 -2.25 -12.23
N ASN A 55 -5.21 -2.10 -12.82
CA ASN A 55 -6.22 -3.14 -12.76
C ASN A 55 -5.88 -4.25 -13.77
N THR A 56 -6.14 -5.50 -13.43
CA THR A 56 -6.06 -6.60 -14.40
C THR A 56 -7.18 -6.50 -15.44
N GLY A 57 -7.02 -7.19 -16.57
CA GLY A 57 -7.98 -7.22 -17.67
C GLY A 57 -7.76 -6.16 -18.76
N MET A 58 -6.80 -5.25 -18.57
CA MET A 58 -6.37 -4.27 -19.58
C MET A 58 -4.86 -4.01 -19.43
N ASP A 59 -4.21 -3.68 -20.54
CA ASP A 59 -2.81 -3.28 -20.55
C ASP A 59 -2.63 -1.98 -19.79
N ALA A 60 -1.53 -1.87 -19.03
CA ALA A 60 -1.25 -0.66 -18.27
C ALA A 60 -0.62 0.40 -19.19
N PRO A 61 -1.22 1.59 -19.32
CA PRO A 61 -0.65 2.65 -20.12
C PRO A 61 0.57 3.26 -19.42
N VAL A 62 1.61 3.53 -20.19
CA VAL A 62 2.80 4.25 -19.77
C VAL A 62 2.93 5.46 -20.68
N GLU A 63 2.83 6.65 -20.09
CA GLU A 63 2.81 7.92 -20.83
C GLU A 63 3.85 8.87 -20.24
N ILE A 64 4.62 9.53 -21.11
CA ILE A 64 5.57 10.58 -20.76
C ILE A 64 5.22 11.82 -21.60
N GLU A 65 5.05 12.96 -20.94
CA GLU A 65 4.78 14.24 -21.60
C GLU A 65 6.10 14.81 -22.09
N VAL A 66 6.23 14.94 -23.41
CA VAL A 66 7.43 15.43 -24.10
C VAL A 66 6.97 16.20 -25.33
N GLU A 67 7.01 17.53 -25.26
CA GLU A 67 6.57 18.40 -26.37
C GLU A 67 7.56 18.37 -27.54
N ASP A 68 8.85 18.19 -27.26
CA ASP A 68 9.88 18.06 -28.30
C ASP A 68 9.68 16.78 -29.12
N GLU A 69 9.35 16.96 -30.40
CA GLU A 69 9.08 15.88 -31.35
C GLU A 69 10.32 15.08 -31.75
N THR A 70 11.52 15.63 -31.55
CA THR A 70 12.79 14.95 -31.85
C THR A 70 13.12 13.86 -30.83
N VAL A 71 12.49 13.91 -29.65
CA VAL A 71 12.69 12.91 -28.60
C VAL A 71 11.92 11.65 -28.94
N THR A 72 12.60 10.51 -28.85
CA THR A 72 12.01 9.17 -28.94
C THR A 72 12.12 8.46 -27.60
N GLY A 73 11.29 7.44 -27.37
CA GLY A 73 11.28 6.70 -26.11
C GLY A 73 11.25 5.20 -26.34
N LYS A 74 11.86 4.45 -25.43
CA LYS A 74 11.75 2.99 -25.37
C LYS A 74 11.27 2.55 -24.00
N LEU A 75 10.35 1.60 -24.00
CA LEU A 75 9.86 0.92 -22.82
C LEU A 75 10.47 -0.49 -22.79
N THR A 76 11.28 -0.78 -21.77
CA THR A 76 11.88 -2.09 -21.57
C THR A 76 11.28 -2.74 -20.34
N TYR A 77 10.74 -3.96 -20.46
CA TYR A 77 10.02 -4.64 -19.38
C TYR A 77 10.21 -6.15 -19.37
N LYS A 78 9.92 -6.78 -18.23
CA LYS A 78 9.80 -8.24 -18.05
C LYS A 78 8.92 -8.58 -16.85
N ARG A 79 8.45 -9.83 -16.75
CA ARG A 79 7.71 -10.27 -15.56
C ARG A 79 8.62 -10.25 -14.32
N TYR A 80 8.09 -9.80 -13.19
CA TYR A 80 8.82 -9.79 -11.91
C TYR A 80 9.08 -11.22 -11.44
N LYS A 81 10.28 -11.49 -10.87
CA LYS A 81 10.69 -12.84 -10.44
C LYS A 81 10.39 -13.91 -11.50
N SER A 82 10.90 -13.68 -12.70
CA SER A 82 10.84 -14.61 -13.83
C SER A 82 12.24 -14.81 -14.42
N TYR A 83 12.37 -15.85 -15.25
CA TYR A 83 13.54 -16.06 -16.10
C TYR A 83 13.39 -15.40 -17.48
N ASP A 84 12.43 -14.48 -17.63
CA ASP A 84 12.19 -13.80 -18.89
C ASP A 84 13.35 -12.89 -19.28
N ASP A 85 13.68 -12.90 -20.56
CA ASP A 85 14.48 -11.86 -21.18
C ASP A 85 13.73 -10.53 -21.20
N TRP A 86 14.49 -9.43 -21.15
CA TRP A 86 13.93 -8.09 -21.25
C TRP A 86 13.37 -7.86 -22.64
N THR A 87 12.08 -7.54 -22.71
CA THR A 87 11.42 -7.10 -23.94
C THR A 87 11.52 -5.59 -24.05
N THR A 88 11.90 -5.06 -25.21
CA THR A 88 11.94 -3.61 -25.47
C THR A 88 11.00 -3.26 -26.61
N VAL A 89 10.16 -2.26 -26.39
CA VAL A 89 9.23 -1.72 -27.40
C VAL A 89 9.45 -0.22 -27.55
N ASP A 90 9.33 0.28 -28.77
CA ASP A 90 9.36 1.72 -29.03
C ASP A 90 8.06 2.36 -28.54
N MET A 91 8.16 3.55 -27.96
CA MET A 91 7.01 4.34 -27.56
C MET A 91 6.46 5.11 -28.76
N GLU A 92 5.14 5.05 -28.94
CA GLU A 92 4.45 5.75 -30.01
C GLU A 92 4.16 7.21 -29.60
N ARG A 93 4.39 8.14 -30.52
CA ARG A 93 4.07 9.54 -30.30
C ARG A 93 2.60 9.83 -30.59
N VAL A 94 1.91 10.40 -29.61
CA VAL A 94 0.51 10.82 -29.70
C VAL A 94 0.39 12.25 -29.16
N GLY A 95 0.45 13.23 -30.05
CA GLY A 95 0.55 14.65 -29.67
C GLY A 95 1.85 14.95 -28.93
N GLY A 96 1.77 15.72 -27.84
CA GLY A 96 2.91 16.03 -26.96
C GLY A 96 3.28 14.91 -25.99
N LYS A 97 2.98 13.64 -26.31
CA LYS A 97 3.22 12.49 -25.43
C LYS A 97 3.87 11.34 -26.17
N LEU A 98 4.75 10.63 -25.47
CA LEU A 98 5.21 9.29 -25.83
C LEU A 98 4.43 8.26 -25.02
N GLN A 99 3.85 7.27 -25.69
CA GLN A 99 2.98 6.27 -25.09
C GLN A 99 3.42 4.85 -25.44
N ALA A 100 3.35 3.96 -24.45
CA ALA A 100 3.47 2.53 -24.66
C ALA A 100 2.56 1.80 -23.67
N LYS A 101 2.43 0.48 -23.85
CA LYS A 101 1.57 -0.36 -23.02
C LYS A 101 2.37 -1.49 -22.43
N LEU A 102 2.20 -1.73 -21.13
CA LEU A 102 2.67 -2.94 -20.48
C LEU A 102 1.57 -4.00 -20.56
N PRO A 103 1.89 -5.22 -21.01
CA PRO A 103 0.89 -6.27 -21.16
C PRO A 103 0.23 -6.58 -19.82
N TYR A 104 -1.09 -6.74 -19.81
CA TYR A 104 -1.82 -7.05 -18.59
C TYR A 104 -1.31 -8.34 -17.94
N GLN A 105 -1.39 -8.40 -16.61
CA GLN A 105 -1.05 -9.59 -15.83
C GLN A 105 -2.27 -10.09 -15.05
N PRO A 106 -2.33 -11.39 -14.69
CA PRO A 106 -3.32 -11.88 -13.74
C PRO A 106 -3.22 -11.15 -12.38
N PRO A 107 -4.26 -11.23 -11.53
CA PRO A 107 -4.21 -10.69 -10.18
C PRO A 107 -2.95 -11.14 -9.41
N ALA A 108 -2.32 -10.21 -8.70
CA ALA A 108 -1.04 -10.40 -8.00
C ALA A 108 0.20 -10.56 -8.90
N GLY A 109 0.03 -10.56 -10.23
CA GLY A 109 1.12 -10.48 -11.20
C GLY A 109 1.81 -9.12 -11.16
N LYS A 110 3.10 -9.12 -11.47
CA LYS A 110 3.95 -7.92 -11.45
C LYS A 110 4.85 -7.88 -12.68
N ILE A 111 5.14 -6.66 -13.14
CA ILE A 111 6.10 -6.38 -14.20
C ILE A 111 7.14 -5.41 -13.67
N GLU A 112 8.40 -5.65 -14.01
CA GLU A 112 9.48 -4.67 -13.89
C GLU A 112 9.62 -3.95 -15.22
N TYR A 113 9.71 -2.63 -15.19
CA TYR A 113 9.93 -1.86 -16.40
C TYR A 113 10.82 -0.64 -16.15
N LYS A 114 11.49 -0.21 -17.20
CA LYS A 114 12.29 1.01 -17.28
C LYS A 114 11.97 1.74 -18.57
N ILE A 115 12.22 3.04 -18.57
CA ILE A 115 12.01 3.89 -19.74
C ILE A 115 13.32 4.63 -20.00
N SER A 116 13.72 4.60 -21.27
CA SER A 116 14.82 5.39 -21.79
C SER A 116 14.28 6.37 -22.82
N LEU A 117 14.64 7.64 -22.69
CA LEU A 117 14.41 8.66 -23.71
C LEU A 117 15.68 8.85 -24.52
N TYR A 118 15.54 9.16 -25.80
CA TYR A 118 16.66 9.39 -26.71
C TYR A 118 16.50 10.72 -27.43
N LYS A 119 17.56 11.51 -27.42
CA LYS A 119 17.65 12.80 -28.13
C LYS A 119 19.06 12.99 -28.65
N ASP A 120 19.22 13.39 -29.91
CA ASP A 120 20.52 13.65 -30.55
C ASP A 120 21.55 12.51 -30.39
N GLY A 121 21.09 11.26 -30.36
CA GLY A 121 21.93 10.08 -30.17
C GLY A 121 22.38 9.80 -28.74
N GLN A 122 21.94 10.59 -27.75
CA GLN A 122 22.17 10.35 -26.33
C GLN A 122 20.98 9.63 -25.69
N GLU A 123 21.27 8.77 -24.70
CA GLU A 123 20.27 8.04 -23.91
C GLU A 123 20.09 8.67 -22.53
N PHE A 124 18.84 8.85 -22.13
CA PHE A 124 18.42 9.41 -20.83
C PHE A 124 17.51 8.40 -20.14
N ILE A 125 18.04 7.70 -19.14
CA ILE A 125 17.29 6.72 -18.35
C ILE A 125 16.47 7.47 -17.30
N LEU A 126 15.15 7.25 -17.26
CA LEU A 126 14.29 7.94 -16.30
C LEU A 126 14.54 7.52 -14.86
N THR A 127 14.73 6.21 -14.62
CA THR A 127 14.92 5.64 -13.29
C THR A 127 16.10 4.67 -13.28
N GLU A 128 17.04 4.85 -12.34
CA GLU A 128 18.19 3.94 -12.18
C GLU A 128 17.75 2.50 -11.89
N GLU A 129 16.78 2.34 -11.00
CA GLU A 129 16.18 1.05 -10.66
C GLU A 129 14.87 0.82 -11.42
N PRO A 130 14.59 -0.41 -11.90
CA PRO A 130 13.33 -0.72 -12.56
C PRO A 130 12.11 -0.46 -11.67
N VAL A 131 11.08 0.15 -12.24
CA VAL A 131 9.81 0.35 -11.57
C VAL A 131 9.02 -0.95 -11.59
N VAL A 132 8.53 -1.36 -10.43
CA VAL A 132 7.66 -2.55 -10.30
C VAL A 132 6.20 -2.12 -10.28
N ILE A 133 5.44 -2.53 -11.30
CA ILE A 133 3.98 -2.37 -11.36
C ILE A 133 3.28 -3.65 -10.91
N ARG A 134 2.25 -3.54 -10.06
CA ARG A 134 1.40 -4.65 -9.61
C ARG A 134 0.00 -4.58 -10.21
N PHE A 135 -0.45 -5.70 -10.76
CA PHE A 135 -1.81 -5.86 -11.26
C PHE A 135 -2.74 -6.43 -10.18
N LYS A 136 -3.94 -5.85 -10.08
CA LYS A 136 -4.97 -6.25 -9.11
C LYS A 136 -6.36 -6.28 -9.74
N GLY A 137 -7.25 -7.11 -9.22
CA GLY A 137 -8.67 -7.07 -9.55
C GLY A 137 -9.35 -5.77 -9.12
N VAL A 138 -10.46 -5.46 -9.78
CA VAL A 138 -11.32 -4.33 -9.42
C VAL A 138 -12.09 -4.70 -8.15
N VAL A 139 -11.94 -3.89 -7.10
CA VAL A 139 -12.68 -4.07 -5.85
C VAL A 139 -13.94 -3.20 -5.90
N PRO A 140 -15.15 -3.76 -5.76
CA PRO A 140 -16.38 -2.99 -5.76
C PRO A 140 -16.40 -1.92 -4.66
N ALA A 141 -16.83 -0.70 -5.01
CA ALA A 141 -16.92 0.41 -4.06
C ALA A 141 -17.78 0.10 -2.81
N PRO A 142 -18.91 -0.63 -2.90
CA PRO A 142 -19.69 -1.03 -1.73
C PRO A 142 -18.95 -1.93 -0.73
N VAL A 143 -17.81 -2.52 -1.12
CA VAL A 143 -16.95 -3.32 -0.24
C VAL A 143 -15.76 -2.49 0.23
N LEU A 144 -15.10 -1.78 -0.69
CA LEU A 144 -13.90 -1.00 -0.39
C LEU A 144 -14.18 0.19 0.54
N VAL A 145 -15.28 0.92 0.32
CA VAL A 145 -15.62 2.10 1.11
C VAL A 145 -15.90 1.72 2.57
N PRO A 146 -16.75 0.73 2.89
CA PRO A 146 -16.91 0.28 4.27
C PRO A 146 -15.61 -0.24 4.89
N HIS A 147 -14.79 -0.99 4.14
CA HIS A 147 -13.50 -1.47 4.64
C HIS A 147 -12.61 -0.31 5.12
N ILE A 148 -12.38 0.69 4.27
CA ILE A 148 -11.55 1.86 4.59
C ILE A 148 -12.14 2.63 5.77
N PHE A 149 -13.46 2.80 5.80
CA PHE A 149 -14.16 3.47 6.90
C PHE A 149 -13.88 2.78 8.23
N PHE A 150 -14.09 1.46 8.33
CA PHE A 150 -13.85 0.72 9.57
C PHE A 150 -12.38 0.70 9.99
N MET A 151 -11.45 0.60 9.04
CA MET A 151 -10.01 0.69 9.32
C MET A 151 -9.62 2.06 9.88
N PHE A 152 -10.15 3.14 9.31
CA PHE A 152 -9.91 4.50 9.80
C PHE A 152 -10.47 4.71 11.22
N ILE A 153 -11.71 4.26 11.47
CA ILE A 153 -12.31 4.38 12.81
C ILE A 153 -11.53 3.55 13.83
N SER A 154 -11.11 2.33 13.49
CA SER A 154 -10.26 1.51 14.34
C SER A 154 -8.98 2.25 14.71
N MET A 155 -8.32 2.88 13.74
CA MET A 155 -7.08 3.62 13.98
C MET A 155 -7.27 4.87 14.84
N LEU A 156 -8.31 5.66 14.56
CA LEU A 156 -8.62 6.87 15.32
C LEU A 156 -8.96 6.53 16.78
N PHE A 157 -9.82 5.54 17.01
CA PHE A 157 -10.21 5.13 18.35
C PHE A 157 -9.07 4.39 19.08
N GLY A 158 -8.23 3.66 18.35
CA GLY A 158 -7.04 3.01 18.91
C GLY A 158 -6.04 4.04 19.42
N MET A 159 -5.77 5.07 18.62
CA MET A 159 -4.96 6.22 19.04
C MET A 159 -5.55 6.91 20.27
N ARG A 160 -6.87 7.19 20.24
CA ARG A 160 -7.58 7.80 21.37
C ARG A 160 -7.50 6.95 22.64
N ALA A 161 -7.56 5.62 22.52
CA ALA A 161 -7.44 4.70 23.64
C ALA A 161 -6.03 4.71 24.26
N GLY A 162 -4.97 4.73 23.44
CA GLY A 162 -3.59 4.87 23.92
C GLY A 162 -3.37 6.18 24.66
N LEU A 163 -3.83 7.29 24.09
CA LEU A 163 -3.79 8.60 24.74
C LEU A 163 -4.59 8.62 26.05
N GLU A 164 -5.78 8.01 26.09
CA GLU A 164 -6.58 7.89 27.32
C GLU A 164 -5.81 7.17 28.42
N ALA A 165 -5.12 6.08 28.07
CA ALA A 165 -4.34 5.29 29.01
C ALA A 165 -3.11 6.06 29.54
N ILE A 166 -2.42 6.83 28.69
CA ILE A 166 -1.28 7.68 29.10
C ILE A 166 -1.75 8.80 30.04
N PHE A 167 -2.82 9.50 29.67
CA PHE A 167 -3.30 10.68 30.40
C PHE A 167 -4.26 10.35 31.55
N LYS A 168 -4.34 9.08 31.96
CA LYS A 168 -5.12 8.58 33.10
C LYS A 168 -6.63 8.90 33.00
N GLY A 169 -7.18 8.78 31.81
CA GLY A 169 -8.61 8.99 31.60
C GLY A 169 -9.47 7.80 32.03
N HIS A 170 -10.80 7.95 31.93
CA HIS A 170 -11.78 7.00 32.47
C HIS A 170 -12.47 6.15 31.39
N ASP A 171 -12.43 6.57 30.12
CA ASP A 171 -13.24 5.99 29.05
C ASP A 171 -12.48 4.95 28.21
N GLY A 172 -11.32 4.48 28.71
CA GLY A 172 -10.41 3.60 27.97
C GLY A 172 -11.06 2.27 27.51
N ARG A 173 -11.98 1.73 28.32
CA ARG A 173 -12.79 0.56 27.95
C ARG A 173 -13.58 0.82 26.68
N PHE A 174 -14.33 1.91 26.63
CA PHE A 174 -15.17 2.23 25.47
C PHE A 174 -14.32 2.34 24.19
N PHE A 175 -13.22 3.09 24.22
CA PHE A 175 -12.36 3.26 23.05
C PHE A 175 -11.72 1.94 22.60
N VAL A 176 -11.26 1.10 23.52
CA VAL A 176 -10.74 -0.24 23.21
C VAL A 176 -11.81 -1.13 22.58
N GLY A 177 -13.04 -1.09 23.09
CA GLY A 177 -14.17 -1.86 22.54
C GLY A 177 -14.53 -1.44 21.13
N VAL A 178 -14.63 -0.13 20.87
CA VAL A 178 -14.88 0.40 19.52
C VAL A 178 -13.75 0.00 18.57
N THR A 179 -12.49 0.14 19.00
CA THR A 179 -11.32 -0.24 18.20
C THR A 179 -11.35 -1.72 17.84
N LEU A 180 -11.66 -2.59 18.79
CA LEU A 180 -11.73 -4.03 18.58
C LEU A 180 -12.82 -4.41 17.59
N ILE A 181 -14.03 -3.88 17.74
CA ILE A 181 -15.17 -4.20 16.86
C ILE A 181 -14.91 -3.70 15.45
N THR A 182 -14.45 -2.46 15.31
CA THR A 182 -14.19 -1.87 13.99
C THR A 182 -12.98 -2.51 13.30
N LEU A 183 -11.94 -2.92 14.03
CA LEU A 183 -10.84 -3.71 13.49
C LEU A 183 -11.28 -5.11 13.08
N PHE A 184 -12.19 -5.74 13.82
CA PHE A 184 -12.74 -7.05 13.45
C PHE A 184 -13.50 -6.95 12.13
N VAL A 185 -14.44 -6.01 12.02
CA VAL A 185 -15.26 -5.84 10.82
C VAL A 185 -14.42 -5.36 9.63
N GLY A 186 -13.62 -4.30 9.82
CA GLY A 186 -12.79 -3.73 8.76
C GLY A 186 -11.64 -4.65 8.36
N GLY A 187 -10.89 -5.14 9.34
CA GLY A 187 -9.65 -5.89 9.12
C GLY A 187 -9.86 -7.38 8.86
N LEU A 188 -10.62 -8.07 9.71
CA LEU A 188 -10.73 -9.54 9.66
C LEU A 188 -11.93 -10.06 8.88
N ILE A 189 -12.93 -9.23 8.58
CA ILE A 189 -14.06 -9.60 7.72
C ILE A 189 -13.90 -8.95 6.34
N LEU A 190 -13.93 -7.62 6.28
CA LEU A 190 -13.92 -6.91 4.99
C LEU A 190 -12.54 -6.94 4.32
N GLY A 191 -11.44 -6.98 5.08
CA GLY A 191 -10.08 -7.13 4.55
C GLY A 191 -9.93 -8.36 3.64
N PRO A 192 -10.24 -9.59 4.14
CA PRO A 192 -10.31 -10.80 3.34
C PRO A 192 -11.16 -10.70 2.08
N VAL A 193 -12.31 -10.03 2.17
CA VAL A 193 -13.22 -9.87 1.02
C VAL A 193 -12.57 -8.95 -0.03
N VAL A 194 -11.98 -7.83 0.40
CA VAL A 194 -11.22 -6.92 -0.49
C VAL A 194 -10.06 -7.68 -1.16
N GLN A 195 -9.35 -8.51 -0.40
CA GLN A 195 -8.24 -9.32 -0.90
C GLN A 195 -8.71 -10.36 -1.93
N LYS A 196 -9.87 -10.99 -1.70
CA LYS A 196 -10.47 -11.92 -2.65
C LYS A 196 -10.75 -11.24 -3.99
N PHE A 197 -11.32 -10.04 -3.97
CA PHE A 197 -11.55 -9.27 -5.20
C PHE A 197 -10.25 -8.83 -5.87
N ALA A 198 -9.25 -8.42 -5.09
CA ALA A 198 -8.00 -7.89 -5.62
C ALA A 198 -7.03 -8.96 -6.13
N PHE A 199 -6.97 -10.13 -5.49
CA PHE A 199 -5.91 -11.14 -5.68
C PHE A 199 -6.43 -12.58 -5.77
N GLY A 200 -7.73 -12.82 -5.65
CA GLY A 200 -8.31 -14.15 -5.79
C GLY A 200 -8.24 -15.04 -4.54
N ALA A 201 -7.66 -14.57 -3.44
CA ALA A 201 -7.58 -15.29 -2.16
C ALA A 201 -8.22 -14.50 -1.00
N TYR A 202 -8.93 -15.18 -0.11
CA TYR A 202 -9.54 -14.55 1.07
C TYR A 202 -8.53 -14.30 2.20
N TRP A 203 -7.55 -15.17 2.37
CA TRP A 203 -6.55 -15.02 3.42
C TRP A 203 -5.30 -15.76 2.99
N THR A 204 -4.16 -15.10 3.13
CA THR A 204 -2.84 -15.62 2.78
C THR A 204 -1.84 -15.48 3.92
N GLY A 205 -2.28 -14.96 5.07
CA GLY A 205 -1.52 -14.95 6.33
C GLY A 205 -1.62 -16.25 7.12
N TRP A 206 -0.97 -16.26 8.28
CA TRP A 206 -1.00 -17.33 9.26
C TRP A 206 -2.44 -17.60 9.71
N PRO A 207 -2.84 -18.86 9.92
CA PRO A 207 -2.01 -20.09 9.86
C PRO A 207 -1.85 -20.69 8.46
N ILE A 208 -2.52 -20.15 7.44
CA ILE A 208 -2.61 -20.79 6.11
C ILE A 208 -1.42 -20.42 5.21
N GLY A 209 -0.87 -19.22 5.36
CA GLY A 209 0.27 -18.74 4.58
C GLY A 209 1.16 -17.75 5.35
N HIS A 210 1.92 -16.96 4.60
CA HIS A 210 2.96 -16.07 5.12
C HIS A 210 2.80 -14.60 4.72
N ASP A 211 1.65 -14.18 4.15
CA ASP A 211 1.41 -12.78 3.77
C ASP A 211 1.46 -11.88 5.00
N LEU A 212 2.38 -10.92 4.93
CA LEU A 212 2.65 -9.98 6.02
C LEU A 212 1.44 -9.08 6.31
N THR A 213 0.62 -8.77 5.31
CA THR A 213 -0.52 -7.84 5.41
C THR A 213 -1.62 -8.42 6.29
N ASP A 214 -1.91 -9.70 6.11
CA ASP A 214 -2.90 -10.46 6.87
C ASP A 214 -2.40 -10.70 8.30
N ASN A 215 -1.12 -11.08 8.43
CA ASN A 215 -0.45 -11.28 9.73
C ASN A 215 -0.45 -10.02 10.60
N LYS A 216 -0.15 -8.87 9.99
CA LYS A 216 -0.18 -7.55 10.64
C LYS A 216 -1.54 -7.26 11.28
N THR A 217 -2.60 -7.51 10.53
CA THR A 217 -3.98 -7.25 10.98
C THR A 217 -4.37 -8.20 12.10
N ALA A 218 -4.12 -9.51 11.95
CA ALA A 218 -4.38 -10.50 12.98
C ALA A 218 -3.61 -10.23 14.28
N PHE A 219 -2.33 -9.89 14.16
CA PHE A 219 -1.49 -9.57 15.31
C PHE A 219 -2.00 -8.34 16.06
N THR A 220 -2.31 -7.26 15.33
CA THR A 220 -2.90 -6.04 15.92
C THR A 220 -4.20 -6.38 16.65
N PHE A 221 -5.06 -7.20 16.05
CA PHE A 221 -6.33 -7.62 16.65
C PHE A 221 -6.13 -8.40 17.95
N ILE A 222 -5.16 -9.32 18.03
CA ILE A 222 -4.87 -10.09 19.25
C ILE A 222 -4.50 -9.16 20.41
N PHE A 223 -3.66 -8.15 20.19
CA PHE A 223 -3.30 -7.19 21.25
C PHE A 223 -4.50 -6.38 21.74
N TRP A 224 -5.37 -5.93 20.83
CA TRP A 224 -6.61 -5.25 21.20
C TRP A 224 -7.56 -6.17 21.97
N LEU A 225 -7.63 -7.45 21.60
CA LEU A 225 -8.44 -8.45 22.27
C LEU A 225 -7.95 -8.68 23.70
N ILE A 226 -6.63 -8.81 23.90
CA ILE A 226 -6.03 -8.92 25.24
C ILE A 226 -6.31 -7.66 26.06
N ALA A 227 -6.10 -6.47 25.49
CA ALA A 227 -6.37 -5.21 26.17
C ALA A 227 -7.83 -5.10 26.62
N TRP A 228 -8.78 -5.53 25.77
CA TRP A 228 -10.19 -5.57 26.10
C TRP A 228 -10.51 -6.53 27.26
N PHE A 229 -9.99 -7.77 27.24
CA PHE A 229 -10.21 -8.73 28.33
C PHE A 229 -9.60 -8.25 29.66
N VAL A 230 -8.39 -7.70 29.62
CA VAL A 230 -7.73 -7.15 30.80
C VAL A 230 -8.53 -5.98 31.36
N LEU A 231 -8.97 -5.05 30.50
CA LEU A 231 -9.78 -3.93 30.93
C LEU A 231 -11.13 -4.35 31.50
N ARG A 232 -11.77 -5.41 30.98
CA ARG A 232 -13.01 -5.94 31.58
C ARG A 232 -12.82 -6.34 33.05
N LYS A 233 -11.68 -6.97 33.39
CA LYS A 233 -11.37 -7.38 34.76
C LYS A 233 -10.80 -6.24 35.62
N ASN A 234 -9.93 -5.41 35.04
CA ASN A 234 -9.26 -4.30 35.71
C ASN A 234 -9.37 -3.02 34.86
N PRO A 235 -10.41 -2.18 35.08
CA PRO A 235 -10.62 -0.94 34.32
C PRO A 235 -9.47 0.06 34.43
N ALA A 236 -8.70 0.00 35.51
CA ALA A 236 -7.60 0.92 35.77
C ALA A 236 -6.29 0.52 35.07
N ASN A 237 -6.25 -0.64 34.41
CA ASN A 237 -5.05 -1.09 33.70
C ASN A 237 -4.75 -0.17 32.50
N ARG A 238 -3.51 0.32 32.42
CA ARG A 238 -3.05 1.22 31.35
C ARG A 238 -2.04 0.58 30.42
N VAL A 239 -1.39 -0.50 30.88
CA VAL A 239 -0.28 -1.12 30.17
C VAL A 239 -0.77 -1.72 28.86
N TRP A 240 -1.84 -2.51 28.88
CA TRP A 240 -2.30 -3.21 27.69
C TRP A 240 -2.86 -2.31 26.58
N PRO A 241 -3.66 -1.26 26.87
CA PRO A 241 -4.05 -0.29 25.85
C PRO A 241 -2.87 0.45 25.22
N ILE A 242 -1.85 0.81 26.02
CA ILE A 242 -0.63 1.45 25.51
C ILE A 242 0.14 0.49 24.61
N VAL A 243 0.36 -0.75 25.06
CA VAL A 243 1.04 -1.79 24.27
C VAL A 243 0.27 -2.05 22.97
N ALA A 244 -1.06 -2.20 23.01
CA ALA A 244 -1.86 -2.40 21.81
C ALA A 244 -1.78 -1.22 20.84
N THR A 245 -1.75 0.01 21.35
CA THR A 245 -1.56 1.22 20.52
C THR A 245 -0.18 1.24 19.89
N ILE A 246 0.89 0.96 20.63
CA ILE A 246 2.26 0.89 20.10
C ILE A 246 2.34 -0.20 19.02
N MET A 247 1.76 -1.36 19.27
CA MET A 247 1.75 -2.46 18.30
C MET A 247 1.00 -2.09 17.03
N MET A 248 -0.17 -1.45 17.17
CA MET A 248 -0.91 -0.89 16.05
C MET A 248 -0.01 0.09 15.28
N LEU A 249 0.60 1.07 15.94
CA LEU A 249 1.49 2.02 15.26
C LEU A 249 2.64 1.35 14.53
N ALA A 250 3.32 0.39 15.14
CA ALA A 250 4.39 -0.37 14.51
C ALA A 250 3.92 -1.08 13.23
N VAL A 251 2.74 -1.70 13.27
CA VAL A 251 2.13 -2.35 12.10
C VAL A 251 1.81 -1.36 10.98
N TYR A 252 1.27 -0.19 11.33
CA TYR A 252 0.89 0.84 10.36
C TYR A 252 2.11 1.60 9.80
N VAL A 253 3.22 1.71 10.53
CA VAL A 253 4.47 2.33 10.02
C VAL A 253 5.14 1.46 8.96
N ILE A 254 5.07 0.13 9.07
CA ILE A 254 5.63 -0.75 8.04
C ILE A 254 4.77 -0.61 6.78
N PRO A 255 5.32 -0.15 5.63
CA PRO A 255 4.52 0.13 4.45
C PRO A 255 3.65 -1.07 4.06
N HIS A 256 2.39 -0.79 3.68
CA HIS A 256 1.48 -1.84 3.24
C HIS A 256 2.08 -2.59 2.04
N SER A 257 1.93 -3.91 1.97
CA SER A 257 2.20 -4.66 0.73
C SER A 257 3.66 -4.71 0.24
N VAL A 258 4.67 -4.44 1.09
CA VAL A 258 6.08 -4.77 0.78
C VAL A 258 6.27 -6.28 0.58
N MET A 259 5.42 -7.10 1.21
CA MET A 259 5.38 -8.57 1.07
C MET A 259 3.92 -9.10 1.00
N GLY A 260 3.05 -8.38 0.29
CA GLY A 260 1.69 -8.87 0.00
C GLY A 260 1.69 -9.93 -1.10
N SER A 261 0.57 -10.64 -1.25
CA SER A 261 0.31 -11.63 -2.32
C SER A 261 0.99 -11.27 -3.66
N GLU A 262 1.81 -12.20 -4.16
CA GLU A 262 2.70 -12.04 -5.31
C GLU A 262 2.84 -13.37 -6.06
N ILE A 263 2.87 -13.31 -7.39
CA ILE A 263 3.20 -14.47 -8.24
C ILE A 263 4.72 -14.54 -8.40
N ASP A 264 5.28 -15.72 -8.13
CA ASP A 264 6.69 -16.03 -8.33
C ASP A 264 6.81 -16.96 -9.55
N HIS A 265 7.11 -16.38 -10.71
CA HIS A 265 7.16 -17.13 -11.97
C HIS A 265 8.32 -18.14 -11.98
N THR A 266 9.40 -17.89 -11.23
CA THR A 266 10.54 -18.84 -11.10
C THR A 266 10.16 -20.19 -10.49
N LYS A 267 9.04 -20.28 -9.76
CA LYS A 267 8.58 -21.54 -9.16
C LYS A 267 7.75 -22.41 -10.11
N THR A 268 7.22 -21.79 -11.16
CA THR A 268 6.39 -22.47 -12.17
C THR A 268 7.13 -22.69 -13.48
N GLU A 269 8.25 -22.00 -13.69
CA GLU A 269 9.05 -22.04 -14.92
C GLU A 269 10.37 -22.77 -14.66
N THR A 270 10.72 -23.71 -15.56
CA THR A 270 12.05 -24.32 -15.58
C THR A 270 13.02 -23.35 -16.27
N PRO A 271 14.25 -23.13 -15.75
CA PRO A 271 15.23 -22.29 -16.43
C PRO A 271 15.47 -22.78 -17.85
N VAL A 272 15.40 -21.88 -18.84
CA VAL A 272 15.81 -22.21 -20.21
C VAL A 272 17.33 -22.33 -20.20
N GLU A 273 17.82 -23.56 -20.30
CA GLU A 273 19.26 -23.82 -20.43
C GLU A 273 19.72 -23.22 -21.76
N GLN A 274 20.48 -22.12 -21.70
CA GLN A 274 21.08 -21.52 -22.88
C GLN A 274 22.12 -22.49 -23.43
N THR A 275 21.75 -23.28 -24.44
CA THR A 275 22.70 -24.03 -25.26
C THR A 275 23.51 -23.03 -26.08
N THR A 276 24.75 -22.82 -25.62
CA THR A 276 25.84 -22.11 -26.32
C THR A 276 26.12 -22.69 -27.69
#